data_AF-A0A2N0QJQ6-F1
#
_entry.id   AF-A0A2N0QJQ6-F1
#
_cell.length_a   1.000
_cell.length_b   1.000
_cell.length_c   1.000
_cell.angle_alpha   90.00
_cell.angle_beta   90.00
_cell.angle_gamma   90.00
#
_symmetry.space_group_name_H-M   'P 1'
#
loop_
_entity.id
_entity.type
_entity.pdbx_description
1 polymer ?
#
loop_
_entity_poly.entity_id
_entity_poly.type
_entity_poly.pdbx_seq_one_letter_code
_entity_poly.pdbx_strand_id
1 'polypeptide(L)' 'YPPFNWTQKDDSNGAVKIEGSNEYAGGYDVEIAKRVADALGKELVIVKTDWDGLLPALDTKVIDAIIAGMSPTDN' A
#
# COMPACT_ATOMS: atom_id res chain seq x y z
N TYR A 1 6.71 -19.01 2.84
CA TYR A 1 6.00 -17.88 3.47
C TYR A 1 6.14 -16.71 2.52
N PRO A 2 5.06 -16.22 1.88
CA PRO A 2 5.16 -15.03 1.05
C PRO A 2 5.78 -13.89 1.88
N PRO A 3 6.65 -13.06 1.28
CA PRO A 3 7.26 -11.94 1.97
C PRO A 3 6.14 -10.99 2.45
N PHE A 4 6.47 -10.11 3.39
CA PHE A 4 5.54 -9.29 4.17
C PHE A 4 4.33 -8.72 3.41
N ASN A 5 4.47 -8.39 2.11
CA ASN A 5 3.37 -8.10 1.18
C ASN A 5 3.50 -8.89 -0.13
N TRP A 6 2.38 -9.18 -0.79
CA TRP A 6 2.34 -9.88 -2.08
C TRP A 6 1.19 -9.39 -2.97
N THR A 7 1.22 -9.81 -4.23
CA THR A 7 0.16 -9.57 -5.22
C THR A 7 -0.55 -10.88 -5.55
N GLN A 8 -1.88 -10.83 -5.66
CA GLN A 8 -2.73 -11.97 -6.00
C GLN A 8 -3.86 -11.58 -6.97
N LYS A 9 -4.65 -12.56 -7.42
CA LYS A 9 -5.67 -12.37 -8.46
C LYS A 9 -7.09 -12.15 -7.93
N ASP A 10 -7.30 -12.31 -6.64
CA ASP A 10 -8.61 -12.21 -6.00
C ASP A 10 -8.52 -11.46 -4.65
N ASP A 11 -9.67 -11.22 -4.03
CA ASP A 11 -9.82 -10.53 -2.75
C ASP A 11 -9.67 -11.46 -1.52
N SER A 12 -9.22 -12.71 -1.72
CA SER A 12 -9.07 -13.67 -0.64
C SER A 12 -8.10 -13.19 0.43
N ASN A 13 -8.31 -13.62 1.68
CA ASN A 13 -7.48 -13.28 2.83
C ASN A 13 -7.39 -11.76 3.10
N GLY A 14 -8.40 -11.00 2.70
CA GLY A 14 -8.45 -9.56 2.91
C GLY A 14 -7.60 -8.77 1.92
N ALA A 15 -7.23 -9.32 0.77
CA ALA A 15 -6.50 -8.54 -0.22
C ALA A 15 -7.35 -7.37 -0.75
N VAL A 16 -6.70 -6.22 -0.97
CA VAL A 16 -7.35 -4.98 -1.43
C VAL A 16 -7.02 -4.78 -2.90
N LYS A 17 -8.01 -4.38 -3.70
CA LYS A 17 -7.82 -4.15 -5.14
C LYS A 17 -6.81 -3.03 -5.37
N ILE A 18 -5.86 -3.27 -6.26
CA ILE A 18 -4.88 -2.27 -6.67
C ILE A 18 -5.55 -1.34 -7.70
N GLU A 19 -5.43 -0.03 -7.49
CA GLU A 19 -5.95 0.99 -8.40
C GLU A 19 -5.34 0.82 -9.81
N GLY A 20 -6.19 0.87 -10.84
CA GLY A 20 -5.75 0.68 -12.23
C GLY A 20 -5.34 -0.74 -12.60
N SER A 21 -5.51 -1.73 -11.71
CA SER A 21 -5.16 -3.13 -11.97
C SER A 21 -6.33 -4.10 -11.71
N ASN A 22 -6.22 -5.31 -12.26
CA ASN A 22 -7.08 -6.45 -11.92
C ASN A 22 -6.47 -7.33 -10.81
N GLU A 23 -5.33 -6.90 -10.26
CA GLU A 23 -4.64 -7.56 -9.16
C GLU A 23 -5.04 -6.98 -7.81
N TYR A 24 -4.76 -7.74 -6.75
CA TYR A 24 -5.02 -7.37 -5.36
C TYR A 24 -3.73 -7.42 -4.56
N ALA A 25 -3.55 -6.48 -3.64
CA ALA A 25 -2.45 -6.44 -2.70
C ALA A 25 -2.89 -7.08 -1.37
N GLY A 26 -2.10 -8.04 -0.89
CA GLY A 26 -2.28 -8.65 0.42
C GLY A 26 -1.00 -8.52 1.25
N GLY A 27 -1.15 -8.59 2.57
CA GLY A 27 -0.02 -8.64 3.49
C GLY A 27 -0.08 -7.65 4.64
N TYR A 28 1.01 -7.61 5.39
CA TYR A 28 1.09 -6.88 6.64
C TYR A 28 0.87 -5.38 6.45
N ASP A 29 1.51 -4.75 5.47
CA ASP A 29 1.39 -3.31 5.25
C ASP A 29 -0.03 -2.94 4.78
N VAL A 30 -0.70 -3.83 4.04
CA VAL A 30 -2.11 -3.64 3.65
C VAL A 30 -3.04 -3.69 4.86
N GLU A 31 -2.81 -4.61 5.80
CA GLU A 31 -3.58 -4.68 7.04
C GLU A 31 -3.35 -3.45 7.95
N ILE A 32 -2.14 -2.91 7.97
CA ILE A 32 -1.86 -1.65 8.67
C ILE A 32 -2.55 -0.48 7.96
N ALA A 33 -2.48 -0.42 6.63
CA ALA A 33 -3.12 0.63 5.83
C ALA A 33 -4.63 0.69 6.06
N LYS A 34 -5.30 -0.47 6.14
CA LYS A 34 -6.74 -0.54 6.49
C LYS A 34 -7.03 0.10 7.84
N ARG A 35 -6.27 -0.26 8.88
CA ARG A 35 -6.47 0.29 10.23
C ARG A 35 -6.25 1.80 10.28
N VAL A 36 -5.27 2.30 9.53
CA VAL A 36 -5.02 3.75 9.42
C VAL A 36 -6.18 4.44 8.70
N ALA A 37 -6.64 3.90 7.57
CA ALA A 37 -7.78 4.44 6.83
C ALA A 37 -9.07 4.45 7.67
N ASP A 38 -9.37 3.34 8.36
CA ASP A 38 -10.53 3.19 9.25
C ASP A 38 -10.48 4.20 10.41
N ALA A 39 -9.32 4.35 11.05
CA ALA A 39 -9.13 5.32 12.14
C ALA A 39 -9.29 6.78 11.68
N LEU A 40 -9.01 7.06 10.40
CA LEU A 40 -9.17 8.38 9.79
C LEU A 40 -10.56 8.58 9.15
N GLY A 41 -11.41 7.55 9.11
CA GLY A 41 -12.70 7.58 8.41
C GLY A 41 -12.56 7.80 6.90
N LYS A 42 -11.53 7.22 6.29
CA LYS A 42 -11.19 7.34 4.87
C LYS A 42 -11.32 6.01 4.14
N GLU A 43 -11.54 6.08 2.83
CA GLU A 43 -11.45 4.92 1.95
C GLU A 43 -9.98 4.58 1.68
N LEU A 44 -9.64 3.28 1.78
CA LEU A 44 -8.30 2.80 1.44
C LEU A 44 -8.20 2.56 -0.07
N VAL A 45 -7.27 3.27 -0.72
CA VAL A 45 -6.88 3.04 -2.11
C VAL A 45 -5.43 2.58 -2.14
N ILE A 46 -5.16 1.43 -2.77
CA ILE A 46 -3.80 0.90 -2.94
C ILE A 46 -3.28 1.27 -4.32
N VAL A 47 -2.22 2.06 -4.38
CA VAL A 47 -1.51 2.42 -5.60
C VAL A 47 -0.21 1.60 -5.67
N LYS A 48 -0.01 0.88 -6.78
CA LYS A 48 1.24 0.13 -7.00
C LYS A 48 2.29 1.10 -7.54
N THR A 49 3.38 1.26 -6.80
CA THR A 49 4.46 2.19 -7.12
C THR A 49 5.81 1.50 -6.92
N ASP A 50 6.71 1.66 -7.89
CA ASP A 50 8.08 1.15 -7.78
C ASP A 50 8.85 1.91 -6.68
N TRP A 51 9.85 1.27 -6.09
CA TRP A 51 10.59 1.79 -4.93
C TRP A 51 11.10 3.22 -5.10
N ASP A 52 11.74 3.51 -6.23
CA ASP A 52 12.29 4.84 -6.53
C ASP A 52 11.21 5.91 -6.77
N GLY A 53 9.97 5.48 -7.04
CA GLY A 53 8.82 6.34 -7.28
C GLY A 53 8.05 6.72 -6.02
N LEU A 54 8.30 6.08 -4.88
CA LEU A 54 7.53 6.29 -3.65
C LEU A 54 7.63 7.73 -3.13
N LEU A 55 8.87 8.25 -2.96
CA LEU A 55 9.08 9.61 -2.46
C LEU A 55 8.56 10.67 -3.44
N PRO A 56 8.86 10.63 -4.76
CA PRO A 56 8.27 11.56 -5.72
C PRO A 56 6.74 11.53 -5.74
N ALA A 57 6.11 10.36 -5.61
CA ALA A 57 4.66 10.23 -5.59
C ALA A 57 4.04 10.88 -4.34
N LEU A 58 4.71 10.77 -3.19
CA LEU A 58 4.29 11.43 -1.96
C LEU A 58 4.44 12.95 -2.07
N ASP A 59 5.60 13.43 -2.53
CA ASP A 59 5.89 14.87 -2.66
C ASP A 59 4.94 15.58 -3.65
N THR A 60 4.59 14.89 -4.74
CA THR A 60 3.64 15.38 -5.75
C THR A 60 2.18 15.14 -5.39
N LYS A 61 1.91 14.53 -4.23
CA LYS A 61 0.56 14.21 -3.72
C LYS A 61 -0.24 13.26 -4.63
N VAL A 62 0.45 12.38 -5.35
CA VAL A 62 -0.18 11.25 -6.05
C VAL A 62 -0.66 10.21 -5.03
N ILE A 63 0.09 10.04 -3.94
CA ILE A 63 -0.28 9.22 -2.78
C ILE A 63 -0.22 10.08 -1.50
N ASP A 64 -1.01 9.71 -0.50
CA ASP A 64 -1.06 10.42 0.78
C ASP A 64 -0.10 9.85 1.84
N ALA A 65 0.31 8.60 1.68
CA ALA A 65 1.19 7.90 2.63
C ALA A 65 1.98 6.78 1.95
N ILE A 66 3.15 6.49 2.48
CA ILE A 66 3.94 5.30 2.14
C ILE A 66 3.88 4.35 3.34
N ILE A 67 3.33 3.16 3.15
CA ILE A 67 3.33 2.08 4.14
C ILE A 67 4.08 0.92 3.49
N ALA A 68 5.39 0.93 3.70
CA ALA A 68 6.32 -0.07 3.20
C ALA A 68 7.39 -0.27 4.29
N GLY A 69 8.12 -1.38 4.24
CA GLY A 69 9.31 -1.63 5.08
C GLY A 69 10.49 -0.68 4.80
N MET A 70 10.25 0.62 4.72
CA MET A 70 11.22 1.69 4.60
C MET A 70 11.73 2.08 5.99
N SER A 71 13.04 1.98 6.18
CA SER A 71 13.69 2.55 7.36
C SER A 71 13.82 4.06 7.20
N PRO A 72 13.59 4.86 8.26
CA PRO A 72 13.96 6.27 8.26
C PRO A 72 15.46 6.40 8.01
N THR A 73 15.83 7.27 7.07
CA THR A 73 17.22 7.68 6.86
C THR A 73 17.37 9.14 7.26
N ASP A 74 18.55 9.51 7.74
CA ASP A 74 18.88 10.90 7.96
C ASP A 74 18.92 11.67 6.63
N ASN A 75 18.63 12.97 6.70
CA ASN A 75 18.80 13.92 5.60
C ASN A 75 20.17 14.60 5.68
#